data_AF-A0A7V9BMX9-F1
#
_entry.id   AF-A0A7V9BMX9-F1
#
_cell.length_a   1.000
_cell.length_b   1.000
_cell.length_c   1.000
_cell.angle_alpha   90.00
_cell.angle_beta   90.00
_cell.angle_gamma   90.00
#
_symmetry.space_group_name_H-M   'P 1'
#
loop_
_entity.id
_entity.type
_entity.pdbx_description
1 polymer ?
#
loop_
_entity_poly.entity_id
_entity_poly.type
_entity_poly.pdbx_seq_one_letter_code
_entity_poly.pdbx_strand_id
1 'polypeptide(L)' 'MDDQAPFRDVARLVVDMADGFAVVGEAAGGREAVAAAAELHPALVLMDMNMPDMDGF' A
#
# COMPACT_ATOMS: atom_id res chain seq x y z
N MET A 1 -0.14 -1.27 1.07
CA MET A 1 0.37 -2.63 0.81
C MET A 1 0.18 -3.43 2.07
N ASP A 2 -0.70 -4.42 2.00
CA ASP A 2 -1.14 -5.22 3.16
C ASP A 2 -1.68 -6.54 2.59
N ASP A 3 -1.37 -7.68 3.20
CA ASP A 3 -1.85 -8.99 2.74
C ASP A 3 -3.33 -9.21 3.09
N GLN A 4 -3.86 -8.46 4.05
CA GLN A 4 -5.25 -8.49 4.49
C GLN A 4 -6.09 -7.44 3.76
N ALA A 5 -7.00 -7.90 2.91
CA ALA A 5 -7.91 -7.01 2.17
C ALA A 5 -8.70 -6.01 3.06
N PRO A 6 -9.24 -6.39 4.24
CA PRO A 6 -9.96 -5.45 5.10
C PRO A 6 -9.12 -4.27 5.58
N PHE A 7 -7.82 -4.48 5.83
CA PHE A 7 -6.93 -3.41 6.24
C PHE A 7 -6.64 -2.46 5.07
N ARG A 8 -6.48 -2.97 3.85
CA ARG A 8 -6.35 -2.12 2.65
C ARG A 8 -7.58 -1.24 2.45
N ASP A 9 -8.78 -1.79 2.63
CA ASP A 9 -10.02 -1.03 2.50
C ASP A 9 -10.10 0.14 3.49
N VAL A 10 -9.72 -0.10 4.75
CA VAL A 10 -9.67 0.94 5.79
C VAL A 10 -8.58 1.97 5.49
N ALA A 11 -7.39 1.53 5.09
CA ALA A 11 -6.29 2.42 4.74
C ALA A 11 -6.67 3.34 3.57
N ARG A 12 -7.32 2.81 2.53
CA ARG A 12 -7.83 3.59 1.41
C ARG A 12 -8.86 4.62 1.87
N LEU A 13 -9.81 4.22 2.73
CA LEU A 13 -10.79 5.16 3.28
C LEU A 13 -10.13 6.32 4.02
N VAL A 14 -9.10 6.05 4.84
CA VAL A 14 -8.37 7.09 5.58
C VAL A 14 -7.62 8.03 4.63
N VAL A 15 -6.99 7.50 3.59
CA VAL A 15 -6.28 8.31 2.58
C VAL A 15 -7.26 9.16 1.76
N ASP A 16 -8.41 8.61 1.38
CA ASP A 16 -9.46 9.32 0.65
C ASP A 16 -10.05 10.48 1.47
N MET A 17 -9.96 10.42 2.80
CA MET A 17 -10.35 11.50 3.70
C MET A 17 -9.27 12.57 3.90
N ALA A 18 -8.03 12.32 3.46
CA ALA A 18 -6.92 13.25 3.62
C ALA A 18 -6.77 14.13 2.36
N ASP A 19 -7.04 15.42 2.51
CA ASP A 19 -6.89 16.38 1.42
C ASP A 19 -5.45 16.37 0.84
N GLY A 20 -5.35 16.33 -0.49
CA GLY A 20 -4.08 16.34 -1.19
C GLY A 20 -3.43 14.95 -1.37
N PHE A 21 -4.07 13.88 -0.87
CA PHE A 21 -3.67 12.51 -1.14
C PHE A 21 -4.71 11.77 -1.97
N ALA A 22 -4.25 10.81 -2.76
CA ALA A 22 -5.08 9.88 -3.50
C ALA A 22 -4.37 8.52 -3.56
N VAL A 23 -5.14 7.44 -3.47
CA VAL A 23 -4.60 6.10 -3.66
C VAL A 23 -4.41 5.86 -5.16
N VAL A 24 -3.14 5.77 -5.58
CA VAL A 24 -2.78 5.52 -6.99
C VAL A 24 -2.58 4.04 -7.30
N GLY A 25 -2.48 3.18 -6.28
CA GLY A 25 -2.35 1.74 -6.44
C GLY A 25 -2.39 0.99 -5.11
N GLU A 26 -2.70 -0.31 -5.20
CA GLU A 26 -2.74 -1.25 -4.09
C GLU A 26 -1.98 -2.53 -4.47
N ALA A 27 -1.48 -3.24 -3.47
CA ALA A 27 -0.87 -4.55 -3.63
C ALA A 27 -1.08 -5.39 -2.37
N ALA A 28 -1.18 -6.69 -2.58
CA ALA A 28 -1.36 -7.71 -1.55
C ALA A 28 -0.03 -8.27 -1.02
N GLY A 29 1.11 -7.84 -1.55
CA GLY A 29 2.43 -8.25 -1.10
C GLY A 29 3.54 -7.42 -1.72
N GLY A 30 4.77 -7.52 -1.21
CA GLY A 30 5.79 -6.53 -1.59
C GLY A 30 6.37 -6.66 -2.99
N ARG A 31 6.39 -7.85 -3.60
CA ARG A 31 6.79 -7.96 -5.02
C ARG A 31 5.85 -7.18 -5.94
N GLU A 32 4.54 -7.32 -5.71
CA GLU A 32 3.53 -6.54 -6.42
C GLU A 32 3.64 -5.05 -6.06
N ALA A 33 3.92 -4.73 -4.79
CA ALA A 33 4.14 -3.35 -4.37
C ALA A 33 5.32 -2.66 -5.06
N VAL A 34 6.46 -3.35 -5.19
CA VAL A 34 7.65 -2.82 -5.86
C VAL A 34 7.37 -2.60 -7.35
N ALA A 35 6.70 -3.55 -8.00
CA ALA A 35 6.30 -3.41 -9.40
C ALA A 35 5.35 -2.21 -9.58
N ALA A 36 4.31 -2.11 -8.74
CA ALA A 36 3.36 -1.01 -8.77
C ALA A 36 4.03 0.34 -8.48
N ALA A 37 4.98 0.40 -7.54
CA ALA A 37 5.71 1.64 -7.25
C ALA A 37 6.59 2.08 -8.42
N ALA A 38 7.23 1.15 -9.12
CA ALA A 38 8.03 1.45 -10.31
C ALA A 38 7.18 1.93 -11.50
N GLU A 39 5.93 1.49 -11.61
CA GLU A 39 5.00 1.92 -12.65
C GLU A 39 4.32 3.25 -12.30
N LEU A 40 3.76 3.36 -11.10
CA LEU A 40 2.89 4.45 -10.68
C LEU A 40 3.64 5.64 -10.10
N HIS A 41 4.94 5.48 -9.77
CA HIS A 41 5.78 6.53 -9.19
C HIS A 41 5.10 7.29 -8.03
N PRO A 42 4.58 6.60 -6.99
CA PRO A 42 3.88 7.25 -5.91
C PRO A 42 4.82 8.12 -5.08
N ALA A 43 4.30 9.23 -4.54
CA ALA A 43 5.07 10.10 -3.63
C ALA A 43 5.24 9.50 -2.23
N LEU A 44 4.37 8.57 -1.83
CA LEU A 44 4.37 7.91 -0.52
C LEU A 44 3.86 6.48 -0.68
N VAL A 45 4.46 5.55 0.07
CA VAL A 45 3.99 4.16 0.17
C VAL A 45 3.59 3.89 1.62
N LEU A 46 2.35 3.44 1.82
CA LEU A 46 1.88 2.89 3.09
C LEU A 46 2.01 1.36 3.04
N MET A 47 2.81 0.79 3.93
CA MET A 47 3.13 -0.64 3.97
C MET A 47 2.90 -1.20 5.37
N ASP A 48 2.22 -2.34 5.48
CA ASP A 48 2.22 -3.12 6.72
C ASP A 48 3.59 -3.80 6.91
N MET A 49 4.17 -3.61 8.09
CA MET A 49 5.47 -4.16 8.45
C MET A 49 5.36 -5.57 9.06
N ASN A 50 4.16 -6.04 9.40
CA ASN A 50 3.93 -7.34 10.03
C ASN A 50 3.55 -8.46 9.03
N MET A 51 3.87 -8.30 7.74
CA MET A 51 3.63 -9.35 6.75
C MET A 51 4.57 -10.54 6.99
N PRO A 52 4.06 -11.75 7.29
CA PRO A 52 4.89 -12.91 7.60
C PRO A 52 5.74 -13.42 6.41
N ASP A 53 5.40 -13.01 5.17
CA ASP A 53 6.09 -13.42 3.93
C ASP A 53 7.06 -12.35 3.39
N MET A 54 7.27 -11.25 4.10
CA MET A 54 8.26 -10.25 3.76
C MET A 54 8.97 -9.76 5.02
N ASP A 55 10.26 -10.06 5.13
CA ASP A 55 11.15 -9.31 6.00
C ASP A 55 11.10 -7.85 5.56
N GLY A 56 10.41 -7.01 6.34
CA GLY A 56 10.19 -5.59 6.06
C GLY A 56 11.45 -4.72 6.24
N PHE A 57 12.59 -5.18 5.72
CA PHE A 57 13.89 -4.49 5.73
C PHE A 57 14.60 -4.57 4.37
#